data_AF-A0AAF6API5-F1
#
_entry.id   AF-A0AAF6API5-F1
#
_cell.length_a   1.000
_cell.length_b   1.000
_cell.length_c   1.000
_cell.angle_alpha   90.00
_cell.angle_beta   90.00
_cell.angle_gamma   90.00
#
_symmetry.space_group_name_H-M   'P 1'
#
loop_
_entity.id
_entity.type
_entity.pdbx_description
1 polymer ?
#
loop_
_entity_poly.entity_id
_entity_poly.type
_entity_poly.pdbx_seq_one_letter_code
_entity_poly.pdbx_strand_id
1 'polypeptide(L)'
;MSKAKGIATGALKFFKKPWQITGPASSPEFLEALPDAADYRKHAPATQPKRVFVPQAEPEHVFDIKYYTRDRRRTPPTTTMLEVSPSEITLEGLPPVAGKWYEAGKLHHFSDNPGEGYQK
;
A
#
# COMPACT_ATOMS: atom_id res chain seq x y z
N MET A 1 -18.79 -48.91 -35.65
CA MET A 1 -19.52 -48.08 -34.67
C MET A 1 -18.53 -47.13 -33.98
N SER A 2 -18.42 -45.86 -34.39
CA SER A 2 -17.45 -44.91 -33.80
C SER A 2 -17.94 -43.45 -33.68
N LYS A 3 -19.12 -43.11 -34.25
CA LYS A 3 -19.62 -41.72 -34.30
C LYS A 3 -20.34 -41.25 -33.01
N ALA A 4 -20.72 -42.14 -32.09
CA ALA A 4 -21.47 -41.78 -30.89
C ALA A 4 -20.60 -41.17 -29.77
N LYS A 5 -19.29 -41.42 -29.75
CA LYS A 5 -18.39 -40.92 -28.69
C LYS A 5 -18.13 -39.41 -28.77
N GLY A 6 -18.09 -38.82 -29.97
CA GLY A 6 -17.73 -37.41 -30.16
C GLY A 6 -18.82 -36.39 -29.80
N ILE A 7 -20.10 -36.77 -29.93
CA ILE A 7 -21.24 -35.88 -29.65
C ILE A 7 -21.43 -35.70 -28.13
N ALA A 8 -21.29 -36.77 -27.35
CA ALA A 8 -21.39 -36.73 -25.89
C ALA A 8 -20.27 -35.89 -25.24
N THR A 9 -19.05 -35.90 -25.81
CA THR A 9 -17.94 -35.07 -25.32
C THR A 9 -18.13 -33.58 -25.66
N GLY A 10 -18.89 -33.25 -26.71
CA GLY A 10 -19.21 -31.87 -27.07
C GLY A 10 -20.27 -31.24 -26.15
N ALA A 11 -21.32 -31.99 -25.79
CA ALA A 11 -22.38 -31.52 -24.91
C ALA A 11 -21.89 -31.25 -23.48
N LEU A 12 -20.99 -32.09 -22.95
CA LEU A 12 -20.39 -31.91 -21.61
C LEU A 12 -19.52 -30.64 -21.49
N LYS A 13 -19.08 -30.04 -22.61
CA LYS A 13 -18.31 -28.78 -22.60
C LYS A 13 -19.18 -27.54 -22.39
N PHE A 14 -20.50 -27.64 -22.59
CA PHE A 14 -21.44 -26.53 -22.38
C PHE A 14 -21.97 -26.46 -20.95
N PHE A 15 -21.79 -27.52 -20.15
CA PHE A 15 -22.14 -27.51 -18.74
C PHE A 15 -21.01 -26.90 -17.93
N LYS A 16 -21.29 -25.76 -17.29
CA LYS A 16 -20.39 -25.17 -16.30
C LYS A 16 -20.07 -26.20 -15.22
N LYS A 17 -18.84 -26.15 -14.69
CA LYS A 17 -18.50 -26.95 -13.51
C LYS A 17 -19.47 -26.58 -12.38
N PRO A 18 -19.92 -27.51 -11.53
CA PRO A 18 -20.98 -27.23 -10.57
C PRO A 18 -20.64 -26.07 -9.59
N TRP A 19 -19.35 -25.92 -9.24
CA TRP A 19 -18.85 -24.81 -8.40
C TRP A 19 -18.70 -23.46 -9.13
N GLN A 20 -18.98 -23.40 -10.44
CA GLN A 20 -19.03 -22.16 -11.23
C GLN A 20 -20.46 -21.64 -11.40
N ILE A 21 -21.45 -22.32 -10.83
CA ILE A 21 -22.86 -21.93 -10.91
C ILE A 21 -23.19 -20.92 -9.81
N THR A 22 -22.66 -21.13 -8.61
CA THR A 22 -22.88 -20.27 -7.45
C THR A 22 -21.61 -20.10 -6.64
N GLY A 23 -21.49 -18.95 -5.95
CA GLY A 23 -20.37 -18.63 -5.06
C GLY A 23 -19.28 -17.75 -5.70
N PRO A 24 -18.13 -17.59 -5.04
CA PRO A 24 -17.07 -16.70 -5.52
C PRO A 24 -16.57 -17.04 -6.92
N ALA A 25 -16.48 -18.34 -7.25
CA ALA A 25 -16.01 -18.83 -8.55
C ALA A 25 -17.03 -18.68 -9.70
N SER A 26 -18.25 -18.17 -9.43
CA SER A 26 -19.22 -17.78 -10.46
C SER A 26 -19.22 -16.29 -10.78
N SER A 27 -18.45 -15.47 -10.04
CA SER A 27 -18.35 -14.03 -10.27
C SER A 27 -17.54 -13.74 -11.54
N PRO A 28 -17.93 -12.74 -12.38
CA PRO A 28 -17.13 -12.32 -13.53
C PRO A 28 -15.77 -11.72 -13.12
N GLU A 29 -15.63 -11.25 -11.88
CA GLU A 29 -14.38 -10.69 -11.35
C GLU A 29 -13.41 -11.78 -10.84
N PHE A 30 -13.88 -13.01 -10.70
CA PHE A 30 -13.06 -14.10 -10.20
C PHE A 30 -12.09 -14.59 -11.29
N LEU A 31 -10.80 -14.37 -11.05
CA LEU A 31 -9.71 -14.92 -11.85
C LEU A 31 -9.06 -16.09 -11.11
N GLU A 32 -8.67 -17.13 -11.84
CA GLU A 32 -7.95 -18.26 -11.24
C GLU A 32 -6.58 -17.79 -10.72
N ALA A 33 -6.30 -18.10 -9.46
CA ALA A 33 -5.16 -17.54 -8.72
C ALA A 33 -3.79 -18.13 -9.09
N LEU A 34 -3.73 -19.06 -10.04
CA LEU A 34 -2.49 -19.72 -10.45
C LEU A 34 -1.97 -19.06 -11.73
N PRO A 35 -1.10 -18.04 -11.63
CA PRO A 35 -0.43 -17.51 -12.80
C PRO A 35 0.45 -18.61 -13.42
N ASP A 36 0.63 -18.58 -14.74
CA ASP A 36 1.61 -19.43 -15.39
C ASP A 36 3.02 -19.11 -14.84
N ALA A 37 3.88 -20.11 -14.78
CA ALA A 37 5.23 -19.95 -14.24
C ALA A 37 6.03 -18.90 -15.02
N ALA A 38 5.81 -18.81 -16.33
CA ALA A 38 6.42 -17.81 -17.20
C ALA A 38 5.92 -16.39 -16.91
N ASP A 39 4.64 -16.23 -16.58
CA ASP A 39 3.99 -14.95 -16.29
C ASP A 39 4.32 -14.43 -14.89
N TYR A 40 4.41 -15.33 -13.90
CA TYR A 40 4.75 -14.96 -12.53
C TYR A 40 6.19 -14.44 -12.43
N ARG A 41 7.14 -15.11 -13.09
CA ARG A 41 8.57 -14.81 -12.97
C ARG A 41 9.33 -15.01 -14.27
N LYS A 42 9.17 -14.05 -15.19
CA LYS A 42 9.91 -14.02 -16.45
C LYS A 42 11.44 -13.99 -16.28
N HIS A 43 11.94 -13.33 -15.24
CA HIS A 43 13.38 -13.20 -14.98
C HIS A 43 13.75 -13.73 -13.60
N ALA A 44 14.82 -14.53 -13.54
CA ALA A 44 15.44 -14.95 -12.29
C ALA A 44 15.92 -13.71 -11.49
N PRO A 45 15.97 -13.78 -10.15
CA PRO A 45 16.30 -12.62 -9.32
C PRO A 45 17.72 -12.11 -9.59
N ALA A 46 18.62 -13.03 -9.90
CA ALA A 46 20.03 -12.75 -10.21
C ALA A 46 20.27 -12.38 -11.67
N THR A 47 19.26 -12.48 -12.55
CA THR A 47 19.40 -12.29 -14.01
C THR A 47 18.40 -11.26 -14.50
N GLN A 48 18.35 -10.12 -13.81
CA GLN A 48 17.52 -9.00 -14.24
C GLN A 48 18.14 -8.34 -15.49
N PRO A 49 17.34 -8.00 -16.51
CA PRO A 49 17.85 -7.42 -17.76
C PRO A 49 18.34 -5.96 -17.59
N LYS A 50 18.01 -5.31 -16.47
CA LYS A 50 18.35 -3.92 -16.19
C LYS A 50 19.39 -3.82 -15.08
N ARG A 51 20.42 -3.02 -15.30
CA ARG A 51 21.36 -2.61 -14.25
C ARG A 51 20.70 -1.51 -13.42
N VAL A 52 20.46 -1.77 -12.13
CA VAL A 52 19.90 -0.80 -11.19
C VAL A 52 21.03 -0.14 -10.41
N PHE A 53 20.94 1.17 -10.21
CA PHE A 53 21.82 1.95 -9.33
C PHE A 53 20.98 2.54 -8.20
N VAL A 54 21.21 2.08 -6.97
CA VAL A 54 20.48 2.59 -5.79
C VAL A 54 21.26 3.76 -5.20
N PRO A 55 20.71 4.98 -5.16
CA PRO A 55 21.40 6.14 -4.60
C PRO A 55 21.66 5.91 -3.10
N GLN A 56 22.88 6.19 -2.66
CA GLN A 56 23.31 6.00 -1.27
C GLN A 56 23.34 7.30 -0.46
N ALA A 57 23.41 8.44 -1.15
CA ALA A 57 23.51 9.75 -0.55
C ALA A 57 22.73 10.77 -1.39
N GLU A 58 22.21 11.79 -0.71
CA GLU A 58 21.62 12.95 -1.37
C GLU A 58 22.70 13.76 -2.10
N PRO A 59 22.42 14.33 -3.29
CA PRO A 59 23.40 15.05 -4.10
C PRO A 59 24.12 16.18 -3.35
N GLU A 60 23.39 16.88 -2.47
CA GLU A 60 23.91 18.00 -1.67
C GLU A 60 25.06 17.58 -0.74
N HIS A 61 25.05 16.33 -0.29
CA HIS A 61 26.02 15.81 0.69
C HIS A 61 27.15 15.00 0.05
N VAL A 62 27.17 14.85 -1.28
CA VAL A 62 28.22 14.11 -2.00
C VAL A 62 29.52 14.92 -2.00
N PHE A 63 29.43 16.22 -2.26
CA PHE A 63 30.58 17.12 -2.30
C PHE A 63 30.73 17.96 -1.01
N ASP A 64 29.63 18.36 -0.36
CA ASP A 64 29.70 19.00 0.97
C ASP A 64 29.62 17.94 2.08
N ILE A 65 30.79 17.41 2.44
CA ILE A 65 30.92 16.27 3.38
C ILE A 65 30.96 16.69 4.85
N LYS A 66 30.65 17.94 5.19
CA LYS A 66 30.69 18.42 6.58
C LYS A 66 29.73 17.60 7.44
N TYR A 67 30.30 16.84 8.38
CA TYR A 67 29.53 15.93 9.22
C TYR A 67 28.83 16.64 10.38
N TYR A 68 29.46 17.65 11.00
CA TYR A 68 28.96 18.27 12.23
C TYR A 68 27.63 19.01 12.05
N THR A 69 27.33 19.50 10.84
CA THR A 69 26.06 20.14 10.49
C THR A 69 24.94 19.12 10.28
N ARG A 70 25.29 17.93 9.77
CA ARG A 70 24.36 16.82 9.48
C ARG A 70 24.08 15.92 10.69
N ASP A 71 24.99 15.87 11.67
CA ASP A 71 24.89 14.98 12.82
C ASP A 71 23.76 15.36 13.79
N ARG A 72 22.57 14.83 13.53
CA ARG A 72 21.38 14.99 14.39
C ARG A 72 21.50 14.28 15.73
N ARG A 73 22.42 13.33 15.90
CA ARG A 73 22.53 12.53 17.13
C ARG A 73 23.14 13.34 18.28
N ARG A 74 24.05 14.26 17.94
CA ARG A 74 24.81 15.06 18.91
C ARG A 74 24.33 16.50 19.03
N THR A 75 23.39 16.93 18.18
CA THR A 75 22.78 18.26 18.27
C THR A 75 22.04 18.35 19.61
N PRO A 76 22.47 19.24 20.53
CA PRO A 76 21.74 19.41 21.78
C PRO A 76 20.36 20.02 21.48
N PRO A 77 19.31 19.68 22.23
CA PRO A 77 18.06 20.43 22.15
C PRO A 77 18.37 21.88 22.55
N THR A 78 18.10 22.83 21.65
CA THR A 78 18.20 24.26 21.96
C THR A 78 17.01 24.65 22.82
N THR A 79 17.23 24.80 24.13
CA THR A 79 16.22 25.37 25.03
C THR A 79 16.27 26.89 24.90
N THR A 80 15.30 27.48 24.20
CA THR A 80 15.09 28.92 24.23
C THR A 80 14.35 29.28 25.51
N MET A 81 14.99 30.05 26.40
CA MET A 81 14.29 30.67 27.53
C MET A 81 13.49 31.86 27.00
N LEU A 82 12.17 31.83 27.21
CA LEU A 82 11.30 32.97 26.98
C LEU A 82 11.06 33.64 28.33
N GLU A 83 11.45 34.91 28.48
CA GLU A 83 10.98 35.74 29.59
C GLU A 83 9.51 36.07 29.32
N VAL A 84 8.61 35.28 29.90
CA VAL A 84 7.16 35.51 29.79
C VAL A 84 6.72 36.30 31.01
N SER A 85 6.13 37.48 30.79
CA SER A 85 5.48 38.22 31.88
C SER A 85 4.29 37.38 32.39
N PRO A 86 4.05 37.26 33.70
CA PRO A 86 2.97 36.39 34.22
C PRO A 86 1.58 36.72 33.68
N SER A 87 1.38 37.94 33.17
CA SER A 87 0.15 38.44 32.54
C SER A 87 -0.05 38.00 31.08
N GLU A 88 1.00 37.56 30.39
CA GLU A 88 0.98 37.19 28.96
C GLU A 88 0.98 35.67 28.72
N ILE A 89 0.90 34.86 29.78
CA ILE A 89 0.70 33.41 29.68
C ILE A 89 -0.75 33.15 29.23
N THR A 90 -1.04 33.43 27.97
CA THR A 90 -2.28 33.04 27.31
C THR A 90 -2.32 31.51 27.22
N LEU A 91 -3.33 30.89 27.83
CA LEU A 91 -3.53 29.43 27.91
C LEU A 91 -3.82 28.74 26.56
N GLU A 92 -3.58 29.40 25.43
CA GLU A 92 -4.06 28.99 24.10
C GLU A 92 -3.25 27.85 23.43
N GLY A 93 -2.27 27.25 24.11
CA GLY A 93 -1.36 26.27 23.46
C GLY A 93 -0.73 25.17 24.32
N LEU A 94 -1.06 25.05 25.61
CA LEU A 94 -0.52 23.99 26.47
C LEU A 94 -1.41 22.73 26.37
N PRO A 95 -0.88 21.53 26.05
CA PRO A 95 -1.64 20.30 26.19
C PRO A 95 -1.79 19.91 27.68
N PRO A 96 -2.96 19.41 28.12
CA PRO A 96 -4.17 19.24 27.34
C PRO A 96 -4.89 20.58 27.09
N VAL A 97 -5.03 20.96 25.82
CA VAL A 97 -5.94 22.05 25.43
C VAL A 97 -7.33 21.53 25.71
N ALA A 98 -7.99 22.09 26.73
CA ALA A 98 -9.37 21.75 27.04
C ALA A 98 -10.23 21.92 25.77
N GLY A 99 -10.77 20.81 25.23
CA GLY A 99 -11.66 20.82 24.08
C GLY A 99 -11.17 20.11 22.81
N LYS A 100 -9.90 19.70 22.71
CA LYS A 100 -9.43 18.85 21.58
C LYS A 100 -9.30 17.40 22.03
N TRP A 101 -10.40 16.66 21.88
CA TRP A 101 -10.45 15.23 22.14
C TRP A 101 -10.00 14.46 20.89
N TYR A 102 -9.55 13.22 21.05
CA TYR A 102 -9.48 12.30 19.91
C TYR A 102 -10.90 12.11 19.40
N GLU A 103 -11.25 12.77 18.31
CA GLU A 103 -12.48 12.47 17.58
C GLU A 103 -12.30 11.10 16.95
N ALA A 104 -13.11 10.13 17.37
CA ALA A 104 -13.21 8.88 16.64
C ALA A 104 -13.56 9.22 15.19
N GLY A 105 -12.79 8.69 14.23
CA GLY A 105 -13.04 8.92 12.81
C GLY A 105 -14.50 8.66 12.46
N LYS A 106 -15.02 9.37 11.45
CA LYS A 106 -16.41 9.21 11.01
C LYS A 106 -16.66 7.74 10.67
N LEU A 107 -17.79 7.20 11.12
CA LEU A 107 -18.28 5.90 10.64
C LEU A 107 -18.60 6.06 9.15
N HIS A 108 -17.75 5.52 8.30
CA HIS A 108 -18.02 5.40 6.88
C HIS A 108 -18.87 4.16 6.65
N HIS A 109 -19.94 4.29 5.86
CA HIS A 109 -20.65 3.12 5.37
C HIS A 109 -19.71 2.35 4.44
N PHE A 110 -19.78 1.01 4.43
CA PHE A 110 -18.90 0.17 3.60
C PHE A 110 -18.95 0.53 2.09
N SER A 111 -20.05 1.17 1.65
CA SER A 111 -20.26 1.68 0.29
C SER A 111 -19.58 3.02 -0.02
N ASP A 112 -19.16 3.79 0.99
CA ASP A 112 -18.63 5.16 0.85
C ASP A 112 -17.11 5.18 0.62
N ASN A 113 -16.52 4.02 0.39
CA ASN A 113 -15.08 3.89 0.19
C ASN A 113 -14.72 4.38 -1.23
N PRO A 114 -13.75 5.32 -1.35
CA PRO A 114 -13.28 5.75 -2.65
C PRO A 114 -12.71 4.55 -3.42
N GLY A 115 -13.24 4.31 -4.63
CA GLY A 115 -12.76 3.24 -5.52
C GLY A 115 -13.74 2.11 -5.80
N GLU A 116 -14.97 2.11 -5.27
CA GLU A 116 -16.00 1.09 -5.56
C GLU A 116 -15.48 -0.37 -5.33
N GLY A 117 -14.55 -0.55 -4.39
CA GLY A 117 -13.91 -1.84 -4.11
C GLY A 117 -12.52 -2.04 -4.74
N TYR A 118 -12.06 -1.13 -5.62
CA TYR A 118 -10.74 -1.16 -6.25
C TYR A 118 -9.99 0.16 -6.07
N GLN A 119 -8.79 0.09 -5.50
CA GLN A 119 -7.90 1.26 -5.42
C GLN A 119 -7.37 1.58 -6.83
N LYS A 120 -7.82 2.70 -7.38
CA LYS A 120 -7.34 3.23 -8.67
C LYS A 120 -6.00 3.94 -8.52
#